data_AF-A0A9W6J3U3-F1
#
_entry.id   AF-A0A9W6J3U3-F1
#
_cell.length_a   1.000
_cell.length_b   1.000
_cell.length_c   1.000
_cell.angle_alpha   90.00
_cell.angle_beta   90.00
_cell.angle_gamma   90.00
#
_symmetry.space_group_name_H-M   'P 1'
#
loop_
_entity.id
_entity.type
_entity.pdbx_description
1 polymer ?
#
loop_
_entity_poly.entity_id
_entity_poly.type
_entity_poly.pdbx_seq_one_letter_code
_entity_poly.pdbx_strand_id
1 'polypeptide(L)'
;MLDRLMAAGRWGMPRLRLLDRYVLGLTLRPMLMALGVVLMALLLERVLRLVDLLATAGAPVILVFTLSANLVPHYLGFALPAGFALGVFSAVSRLSLGAELEAMLASGVSVQSVTRPLIALGAVLAIISVIVVGFLSPYCRYAYRDILNSSVAYAWRAHAPAATFISAKDGLTITADDVDKTGRELTGVFIQNREDGADVVTTSAGGTLELTPDRTQIQLKLHNGVIVRDYGAARPSTLRFQELVLDKKFDLQAPPFRARGGNERELTLTELWSEMSAPLPSSPVNQLQAEFHARLARSLSLPFLPLLIVPLSMTMRRNARVANAVAAVLLMLAFHNALQIGETFAHKGRGPAALDCWAPFVVFVVFAFWLFRTSTDRPGDTIVSRAIDRVSRAVSTAAAGVFGRFRTAEA
;
A
#
# COMPACT_ATOMS: atom_id res chain seq x y z
N MET A 1 38.35 40.96 25.86
CA MET A 1 38.63 39.51 25.89
C MET A 1 37.35 38.66 25.73
N LEU A 2 36.18 39.15 26.17
CA LEU A 2 34.87 38.51 25.97
C LEU A 2 34.30 38.62 24.53
N ASP A 3 34.68 39.63 23.74
CA ASP A 3 34.22 39.76 22.34
C ASP A 3 34.86 38.76 21.37
N ARG A 4 36.04 38.21 21.71
CA ARG A 4 36.69 37.18 20.89
C ARG A 4 36.11 35.77 21.08
N LEU A 5 35.33 35.54 22.15
CA LEU A 5 34.67 34.26 22.40
C LEU A 5 33.26 34.17 21.78
N MET A 6 32.61 35.30 21.49
CA MET A 6 31.33 35.31 20.76
C MET A 6 31.50 35.09 19.23
N ALA A 7 32.72 35.20 18.71
CA ALA A 7 33.02 34.92 17.30
C ALA A 7 33.16 33.41 16.98
N ALA A 8 33.21 32.53 17.99
CA ALA A 8 33.49 31.10 17.83
C ALA A 8 32.25 30.19 17.96
N GLY A 9 31.04 30.76 18.00
CA GLY A 9 29.80 30.02 18.32
C GLY A 9 28.73 30.03 17.24
N ARG A 10 29.08 30.11 15.94
CA ARG A 10 28.09 29.88 14.88
C ARG A 10 27.98 28.38 14.61
N TRP A 11 27.18 27.69 15.41
CA TRP A 11 26.52 26.46 14.99
C TRP A 11 25.61 26.80 13.82
N GLY A 12 26.20 26.86 12.62
CA GLY A 12 25.51 27.15 11.39
C GLY A 12 24.58 26.00 11.08
N MET A 13 23.30 26.12 11.44
CA MET A 13 22.27 25.49 10.62
C MET A 13 22.54 25.92 9.18
N PRO A 14 22.69 24.99 8.22
CA PRO A 14 22.97 25.36 6.85
C PRO A 14 21.81 26.23 6.35
N ARG A 15 22.04 27.54 6.26
CA ARG A 15 21.09 28.46 5.63
C ARG A 15 20.94 27.97 4.19
N LEU A 16 19.76 27.46 3.85
CA LEU A 16 19.41 27.09 2.48
C LEU A 16 19.79 28.26 1.57
N ARG A 17 20.68 28.03 0.62
CA ARG A 17 21.04 29.06 -0.35
C ARG A 17 19.79 29.37 -1.17
N LEU A 18 19.67 30.59 -1.68
CA LEU A 18 18.52 31.01 -2.49
C LEU A 18 18.25 30.01 -3.64
N LEU A 19 19.33 29.50 -4.24
CA LEU A 19 19.31 28.49 -5.28
C LEU A 19 18.73 27.15 -4.79
N ASP A 20 19.10 26.68 -3.60
CA ASP A 20 18.59 25.44 -3.02
C ASP A 20 17.07 25.51 -2.84
N ARG A 21 16.58 26.62 -2.27
CA ARG A 21 15.15 26.86 -2.07
C ARG A 21 14.40 26.94 -3.41
N TYR A 22 15.01 27.57 -4.41
CA TYR A 22 14.44 27.69 -5.74
C TYR A 22 14.29 26.33 -6.41
N VAL A 23 15.36 25.51 -6.43
CA VAL A 23 15.34 24.16 -7.01
C VAL A 23 14.33 23.24 -6.29
N LEU A 24 14.25 23.32 -4.96
CA LEU A 24 13.25 22.59 -4.17
C LEU A 24 11.82 23.03 -4.50
N GLY A 25 11.57 24.34 -4.57
CA GLY A 25 10.26 24.87 -4.93
C GLY A 25 9.82 24.45 -6.34
N LEU A 26 10.78 24.35 -7.26
CA LEU A 26 10.54 23.89 -8.63
C LEU A 26 10.22 22.39 -8.70
N THR A 27 10.77 21.60 -7.77
CA THR A 27 10.61 20.15 -7.71
C THR A 27 9.33 19.73 -6.99
N LEU A 28 8.97 20.42 -5.90
CA LEU A 28 7.91 19.99 -4.99
C LEU A 28 6.52 19.99 -5.65
N ARG A 29 6.19 21.02 -6.45
CA ARG A 29 4.86 21.11 -7.10
C ARG A 29 4.66 20.01 -8.15
N PRO A 30 5.56 19.80 -9.13
CA PRO A 30 5.43 18.69 -10.07
C PRO A 30 5.49 17.33 -9.38
N MET A 31 6.31 17.19 -8.33
CA MET A 31 6.38 15.94 -7.54
C MET A 31 5.04 15.58 -6.92
N LEU A 32 4.37 16.52 -6.24
CA LEU A 32 3.09 16.24 -5.58
C LEU A 32 1.98 15.93 -6.59
N MET A 33 1.96 16.62 -7.74
CA MET A 33 1.02 16.32 -8.83
C MET A 33 1.27 14.91 -9.40
N ALA A 34 2.52 14.60 -9.72
CA ALA A 34 2.90 13.29 -10.24
C ALA A 34 2.61 12.17 -9.22
N LEU A 35 2.88 12.42 -7.93
CA LEU A 35 2.56 11.49 -6.85
C LEU A 35 1.06 11.21 -6.78
N GLY A 36 0.22 12.25 -6.83
CA GLY A 36 -1.24 12.10 -6.83
C GLY A 36 -1.75 11.32 -8.03
N VAL A 37 -1.24 11.63 -9.24
CA VAL A 37 -1.60 10.91 -10.47
C VAL A 37 -1.19 9.44 -10.41
N VAL A 38 0.04 9.14 -10.02
CA VAL A 38 0.53 7.76 -9.91
C VAL A 38 -0.24 6.99 -8.83
N LEU A 39 -0.48 7.61 -7.67
CA LEU A 39 -1.25 6.99 -6.59
C LEU A 39 -2.68 6.68 -7.03
N MET A 40 -3.34 7.61 -7.72
CA MET A 40 -4.69 7.40 -8.26
C MET A 40 -4.69 6.26 -9.29
N ALA A 41 -3.71 6.25 -10.21
CA ALA A 41 -3.61 5.20 -11.23
C ALA A 41 -3.42 3.80 -10.61
N LEU A 42 -2.58 3.68 -9.59
CA LEU A 42 -2.36 2.41 -8.87
C LEU A 42 -3.58 1.97 -8.05
N LEU A 43 -4.31 2.91 -7.46
CA LEU A 43 -5.52 2.61 -6.69
C LEU A 43 -6.71 2.24 -7.57
N LEU A 44 -6.80 2.79 -8.78
CA LEU A 44 -7.96 2.63 -9.65
C LEU A 44 -8.30 1.16 -9.91
N GLU A 45 -7.31 0.33 -10.28
CA GLU A 45 -7.55 -1.11 -10.51
C GLU A 45 -8.16 -1.78 -9.26
N ARG A 46 -7.68 -1.40 -8.07
CA ARG A 46 -8.13 -2.00 -6.82
C ARG A 46 -9.50 -1.50 -6.39
N VAL A 47 -9.82 -0.23 -6.64
CA VAL A 47 -11.15 0.35 -6.41
C VAL A 47 -12.17 -0.35 -7.28
N LEU A 48 -11.90 -0.54 -8.58
CA LEU A 48 -12.83 -1.24 -9.49
C LEU A 48 -13.14 -2.66 -9.00
N ARG A 49 -12.10 -3.42 -8.64
CA ARG A 49 -12.26 -4.77 -8.08
C ARG A 49 -13.05 -4.79 -6.76
N LEU A 50 -12.87 -3.78 -5.91
CA LEU A 50 -13.61 -3.64 -4.66
C LEU A 50 -15.08 -3.32 -4.91
N VAL A 51 -15.39 -2.49 -5.90
CA VAL A 51 -16.77 -2.18 -6.29
C VAL A 51 -17.47 -3.46 -6.75
N ASP A 52 -16.87 -4.26 -7.63
CA ASP A 52 -17.47 -5.51 -8.11
C ASP A 52 -17.71 -6.49 -6.95
N LEU A 53 -16.69 -6.69 -6.10
CA LEU A 53 -16.78 -7.60 -4.96
C LEU A 53 -17.85 -7.13 -3.95
N LEU A 54 -17.87 -5.85 -3.59
CA LEU A 54 -18.84 -5.33 -2.62
C LEU A 54 -20.25 -5.25 -3.19
N ALA A 55 -20.40 -4.99 -4.50
CA ALA A 55 -21.69 -5.00 -5.17
C ALA A 55 -22.30 -6.40 -5.19
N THR A 56 -21.51 -7.44 -5.53
CA THR A 56 -21.98 -8.84 -5.46
C THR A 56 -22.31 -9.29 -4.03
N ALA A 57 -21.65 -8.69 -3.05
CA ALA A 57 -21.86 -8.93 -1.63
C ALA A 57 -23.03 -8.12 -1.02
N GLY A 58 -23.63 -7.17 -1.75
CA GLY A 58 -24.67 -6.29 -1.21
C GLY A 58 -24.16 -5.31 -0.13
N ALA A 59 -22.85 -5.04 -0.10
CA ALA A 59 -22.24 -4.21 0.94
C ALA A 59 -22.36 -2.70 0.62
N PRO A 60 -22.40 -1.82 1.65
CA PRO A 60 -22.52 -0.37 1.43
C PRO A 60 -21.34 0.21 0.65
N VAL A 61 -21.62 1.11 -0.31
CA VAL A 61 -20.60 1.75 -1.17
C VAL A 61 -19.53 2.51 -0.36
N ILE A 62 -19.88 3.01 0.83
CA ILE A 62 -18.93 3.69 1.73
C ILE A 62 -17.74 2.79 2.12
N LEU A 63 -17.93 1.47 2.21
CA LEU A 63 -16.85 0.52 2.48
C LEU A 63 -15.78 0.53 1.38
N VAL A 64 -16.14 0.83 0.12
CA VAL A 64 -15.17 0.96 -0.96
C VAL A 64 -14.16 2.06 -0.61
N PHE A 65 -14.64 3.21 -0.13
CA PHE A 65 -13.78 4.33 0.25
C PHE A 65 -12.93 3.99 1.48
N THR A 66 -13.51 3.35 2.50
CA THR A 66 -12.77 2.93 3.71
C THR A 66 -11.67 1.91 3.40
N LEU A 67 -11.98 0.91 2.58
CA LEU A 67 -11.00 -0.09 2.14
C LEU A 67 -9.93 0.54 1.25
N SER A 68 -10.30 1.46 0.35
CA SER A 68 -9.36 2.16 -0.53
C SER A 68 -8.42 3.08 0.26
N ALA A 69 -8.93 3.78 1.27
CA ALA A 69 -8.12 4.60 2.17
C ALA A 69 -7.06 3.78 2.91
N ASN A 70 -7.41 2.56 3.34
CA ASN A 70 -6.45 1.63 3.97
C ASN A 70 -5.38 1.09 3.00
N LEU A 71 -5.58 1.20 1.70
CA LEU A 71 -4.58 0.81 0.70
C LEU A 71 -3.62 1.96 0.34
N VAL A 72 -3.99 3.21 0.62
CA VAL A 72 -3.16 4.39 0.29
C VAL A 72 -1.72 4.24 0.82
N PRO A 73 -1.45 3.89 2.09
CA PRO A 73 -0.08 3.77 2.59
C PRO A 73 0.74 2.70 1.87
N HIS A 74 0.11 1.62 1.41
CA HIS A 74 0.78 0.57 0.64
C HIS A 74 1.22 1.10 -0.73
N TYR A 75 0.31 1.71 -1.49
CA TYR A 75 0.62 2.25 -2.81
C TYR A 75 1.51 3.49 -2.76
N LEU A 76 1.45 4.26 -1.67
CA LEU A 76 2.33 5.39 -1.45
C LEU A 76 3.81 4.97 -1.44
N GLY A 77 4.13 3.77 -0.93
CA GLY A 77 5.48 3.19 -1.00
C GLY A 77 6.01 3.00 -2.43
N PHE A 78 5.13 2.79 -3.40
CA PHE A 78 5.48 2.66 -4.83
C PHE A 78 5.40 4.01 -5.57
N ALA A 79 4.40 4.83 -5.23
CA ALA A 79 4.17 6.11 -5.86
C ALA A 79 5.23 7.17 -5.48
N LEU A 80 5.79 7.11 -4.27
CA LEU A 80 6.81 8.05 -3.79
C LEU A 80 8.05 8.11 -4.70
N PRO A 81 8.73 7.00 -5.01
CA PRO A 81 9.83 6.98 -5.98
C PRO A 81 9.44 7.58 -7.34
N ALA A 82 8.24 7.28 -7.84
CA ALA A 82 7.80 7.69 -9.17
C ALA A 82 7.50 9.19 -9.22
N GLY A 83 6.71 9.68 -8.27
CA GLY A 83 6.42 11.09 -8.11
C GLY A 83 7.71 11.91 -7.91
N PHE A 84 8.65 11.40 -7.12
CA PHE A 84 9.94 12.07 -6.90
C PHE A 84 10.79 12.12 -8.17
N ALA A 85 10.92 11.01 -8.90
CA ALA A 85 11.65 10.98 -10.16
C ALA A 85 11.05 11.96 -11.18
N LEU A 86 9.73 11.97 -11.35
CA LEU A 86 9.03 12.89 -12.25
C LEU A 86 9.16 14.35 -11.80
N GLY A 87 9.10 14.60 -10.49
CA GLY A 87 9.33 15.92 -9.91
C GLY A 87 10.72 16.47 -10.22
N VAL A 88 11.75 15.66 -9.99
CA VAL A 88 13.15 16.02 -10.30
C VAL A 88 13.33 16.23 -11.80
N PHE A 89 12.80 15.31 -12.62
CA PHE A 89 12.90 15.41 -14.07
C PHE A 89 12.26 16.71 -14.58
N SER A 90 11.05 17.01 -14.13
CA SER A 90 10.33 18.23 -14.51
C SER A 90 11.07 19.50 -14.09
N ALA A 91 11.64 19.53 -12.88
CA ALA A 91 12.37 20.70 -12.39
C ALA A 91 13.64 20.95 -13.19
N VAL A 92 14.48 19.93 -13.35
CA VAL A 92 15.75 20.05 -14.08
C VAL A 92 15.49 20.32 -15.56
N SER A 93 14.49 19.66 -16.16
CA SER A 93 14.10 19.93 -17.55
C SER A 93 13.62 21.36 -17.75
N ARG A 94 12.95 21.97 -16.76
CA ARG A 94 12.53 23.38 -16.83
C ARG A 94 13.74 24.32 -16.72
N LEU A 95 14.70 24.01 -15.85
CA LEU A 95 15.93 24.79 -15.72
C LEU A 95 16.75 24.78 -17.02
N SER A 96 16.91 23.61 -17.65
CA SER A 96 17.65 23.48 -18.92
C SER A 96 16.91 24.12 -20.09
N LEU A 97 15.57 24.09 -20.10
CA LEU A 97 14.76 24.78 -21.11
C LEU A 97 14.86 26.30 -21.05
N GLY A 98 14.88 26.84 -19.84
CA GLY A 98 14.95 28.28 -19.61
C GLY A 98 16.36 28.86 -19.75
N ALA A 99 17.34 28.06 -20.18
CA ALA A 99 18.77 28.38 -20.13
C ALA A 99 19.28 28.77 -18.72
N GLU A 100 18.50 28.49 -17.66
CA GLU A 100 18.83 28.83 -16.28
C GLU A 100 19.96 27.94 -15.76
N LEU A 101 19.93 26.65 -16.14
CA LEU A 101 20.97 25.70 -15.78
C LEU A 101 22.33 26.08 -16.39
N GLU A 102 22.33 26.54 -17.63
CA GLU A 102 23.52 26.95 -18.37
C GLU A 102 24.08 28.28 -17.86
N ALA A 103 23.20 29.24 -17.53
CA ALA A 103 23.60 30.47 -16.85
C ALA A 103 24.21 30.20 -15.46
N MET A 104 23.68 29.23 -14.72
CA MET A 104 24.26 28.75 -13.46
C MET A 104 25.66 28.14 -13.69
N LEU A 105 25.80 27.26 -14.68
CA LEU A 105 27.09 26.63 -15.00
C LEU A 105 28.13 27.67 -15.44
N ALA A 106 27.74 28.65 -16.27
CA ALA A 106 28.61 29.73 -16.72
C ALA A 106 29.05 30.69 -15.60
N SER A 107 28.24 30.83 -14.54
CA SER A 107 28.59 31.59 -13.33
C SER A 107 29.38 30.78 -12.30
N GLY A 108 29.84 29.58 -12.65
CA GLY A 108 30.67 28.72 -11.79
C GLY A 108 29.89 27.82 -10.84
N VAL A 109 28.55 27.77 -10.95
CA VAL A 109 27.73 26.83 -10.15
C VAL A 109 27.78 25.45 -10.79
N SER A 110 28.38 24.49 -10.10
CA SER A 110 28.43 23.10 -10.57
C SER A 110 27.06 22.40 -10.55
N VAL A 111 26.89 21.39 -11.41
CA VAL A 111 25.71 20.48 -11.41
C VAL A 111 25.49 19.82 -10.05
N GLN A 112 26.58 19.57 -9.31
CA GLN A 112 26.54 19.01 -7.96
C GLN A 112 25.80 19.94 -6.99
N SER A 113 25.99 21.26 -7.12
CA SER A 113 25.28 22.25 -6.28
C SER A 113 23.77 22.22 -6.51
N VAL A 114 23.32 22.02 -7.76
CA VAL A 114 21.90 21.87 -8.11
C VAL A 114 21.34 20.53 -7.60
N THR A 115 22.16 19.48 -7.58
CA THR A 115 21.74 18.12 -7.22
C THR A 115 21.68 17.87 -5.70
N ARG A 116 22.56 18.50 -4.91
CA ARG A 116 22.60 18.38 -3.45
C ARG A 116 21.26 18.63 -2.74
N PRO A 117 20.51 19.72 -3.02
CA PRO A 117 19.20 19.92 -2.38
C PRO A 117 18.18 18.84 -2.77
N LEU A 118 18.29 18.27 -3.98
CA LEU A 118 17.44 17.15 -4.41
C LEU A 118 17.78 15.86 -3.66
N ILE A 119 19.05 15.57 -3.42
CA ILE A 119 19.48 14.43 -2.58
C ILE A 119 18.96 14.61 -1.14
N ALA A 120 19.04 15.81 -0.59
CA ALA A 120 18.51 16.11 0.74
C ALA A 120 16.99 15.90 0.81
N LEU A 121 16.24 16.32 -0.23
CA LEU A 121 14.82 16.01 -0.36
C LEU A 121 14.58 14.50 -0.44
N GLY A 122 15.38 13.77 -1.21
CA GLY A 122 15.32 12.30 -1.29
C GLY A 122 15.60 11.62 0.05
N ALA A 123 16.49 12.16 0.89
CA ALA A 123 16.74 11.70 2.26
C ALA A 123 15.52 11.92 3.18
N VAL A 124 14.88 13.08 3.09
CA VAL A 124 13.63 13.35 3.82
C VAL A 124 12.53 12.37 3.36
N LEU A 125 12.39 12.16 2.05
CA LEU A 125 11.42 11.20 1.51
C LEU A 125 11.75 9.75 1.88
N ALA A 126 13.03 9.39 2.03
CA ALA A 126 13.45 8.08 2.53
C ALA A 126 12.94 7.85 3.96
N ILE A 127 13.10 8.83 4.85
CA ILE A 127 12.59 8.76 6.23
C ILE A 127 11.06 8.61 6.22
N ILE A 128 10.36 9.44 5.44
CA ILE A 128 8.90 9.35 5.29
C ILE A 128 8.51 7.96 4.75
N SER A 129 9.24 7.44 3.76
CA SER A 129 8.99 6.12 3.18
C SER A 129 9.18 5.01 4.21
N VAL A 130 10.21 5.05 5.05
CA VAL A 130 10.42 4.08 6.14
C VAL A 130 9.26 4.14 7.14
N ILE A 131 8.78 5.33 7.49
CA ILE A 131 7.63 5.49 8.39
C ILE A 131 6.36 4.89 7.77
N VAL A 132 6.09 5.22 6.51
CA VAL A 132 4.88 4.77 5.79
C VAL A 132 4.92 3.25 5.56
N VAL A 133 6.01 2.72 5.01
CA VAL A 133 6.11 1.31 4.62
C VAL A 133 6.40 0.43 5.84
N GLY A 134 7.16 0.94 6.81
CA GLY A 134 7.60 0.20 7.98
C GLY A 134 6.60 0.18 9.14
N PHE A 135 5.74 1.20 9.27
CA PHE A 135 4.79 1.29 10.37
C PHE A 135 3.35 1.44 9.88
N LEU A 136 3.05 2.44 9.04
CA LEU A 136 1.67 2.74 8.66
C LEU A 136 1.03 1.65 7.77
N SER A 137 1.72 1.21 6.72
CA SER A 137 1.23 0.19 5.79
C SER A 137 0.88 -1.14 6.46
N PRO A 138 1.69 -1.69 7.38
CA PRO A 138 1.33 -2.88 8.16
C PRO A 138 -0.03 -2.79 8.87
N TYR A 139 -0.29 -1.70 9.61
CA TYR A 139 -1.58 -1.49 10.30
C TYR A 139 -2.73 -1.38 9.29
N CYS A 140 -2.56 -0.60 8.23
CA CYS A 140 -3.62 -0.41 7.24
C CYS A 140 -3.90 -1.67 6.41
N ARG A 141 -2.89 -2.52 6.15
CA ARG A 141 -3.10 -3.84 5.50
C ARG A 141 -3.91 -4.78 6.38
N TYR A 142 -3.64 -4.79 7.68
CA TYR A 142 -4.43 -5.56 8.64
C TYR A 142 -5.88 -5.06 8.68
N ALA A 143 -6.08 -3.75 8.86
CA ALA A 143 -7.41 -3.14 8.85
C ALA A 143 -8.17 -3.41 7.53
N TYR A 144 -7.48 -3.35 6.39
CA TYR A 144 -8.04 -3.72 5.09
C TYR A 144 -8.56 -5.17 5.06
N ARG A 145 -7.75 -6.13 5.54
CA ARG A 145 -8.12 -7.56 5.56
C ARG A 145 -9.25 -7.85 6.54
N ASP A 146 -9.21 -7.25 7.72
CA ASP A 146 -10.23 -7.41 8.75
C ASP A 146 -11.59 -6.87 8.28
N ILE A 147 -11.62 -5.67 7.70
CA ILE A 147 -12.84 -5.07 7.14
C ILE A 147 -13.33 -5.88 5.93
N LEU A 148 -12.45 -6.30 5.02
CA LEU A 148 -12.86 -7.06 3.85
C LEU A 148 -13.47 -8.42 4.24
N ASN A 149 -12.82 -9.16 5.14
CA ASN A 149 -13.29 -10.48 5.56
C ASN A 149 -14.57 -10.41 6.36
N SER A 150 -14.70 -9.44 7.28
CA SER A 150 -15.95 -9.23 8.00
C SER A 150 -17.07 -8.86 7.02
N SER A 151 -16.83 -7.97 6.05
CA SER A 151 -17.84 -7.56 5.06
C SER A 151 -18.30 -8.68 4.13
N VAL A 152 -17.37 -9.52 3.63
CA VAL A 152 -17.72 -10.70 2.82
C VAL A 152 -18.43 -11.75 3.68
N ALA A 153 -18.02 -11.94 4.93
CA ALA A 153 -18.70 -12.84 5.85
C ALA A 153 -20.11 -12.33 6.22
N TYR A 154 -20.31 -11.01 6.35
CA TYR A 154 -21.63 -10.41 6.54
C TYR A 154 -22.50 -10.59 5.30
N ALA A 155 -21.95 -10.40 4.10
CA ALA A 155 -22.65 -10.63 2.85
C ALA A 155 -23.05 -12.10 2.64
N TRP A 156 -22.15 -13.02 2.98
CA TRP A 156 -22.43 -14.45 3.02
C TRP A 156 -23.43 -14.79 4.12
N ARG A 157 -23.45 -14.11 5.27
CA ARG A 157 -24.49 -14.28 6.31
C ARG A 157 -25.83 -13.67 5.90
N ALA A 158 -25.84 -12.59 5.12
CA ALA A 158 -27.03 -11.97 4.56
C ALA A 158 -27.62 -12.77 3.38
N HIS A 159 -26.81 -13.61 2.73
CA HIS A 159 -27.22 -14.56 1.69
C HIS A 159 -27.05 -16.03 2.12
N ALA A 160 -26.79 -16.29 3.40
CA ALA A 160 -26.71 -17.66 3.90
C ALA A 160 -28.12 -18.20 3.83
N PRO A 161 -28.36 -19.35 3.18
CA PRO A 161 -29.68 -19.94 3.19
C PRO A 161 -30.13 -20.11 4.66
N ALA A 162 -31.40 -19.82 4.91
CA ALA A 162 -32.24 -20.51 5.89
C ALA A 162 -31.53 -21.72 6.55
N ALA A 163 -31.44 -21.73 7.89
CA ALA A 163 -30.84 -22.80 8.71
C ALA A 163 -29.30 -22.81 8.91
N THR A 164 -28.66 -21.67 9.23
CA THR A 164 -27.26 -21.67 9.74
C THR A 164 -27.20 -21.57 11.26
N PHE A 165 -26.50 -22.51 11.90
CA PHE A 165 -26.28 -22.55 13.35
C PHE A 165 -25.29 -21.46 13.80
N ILE A 166 -25.73 -20.57 14.70
CA ILE A 166 -24.85 -19.63 15.39
C ILE A 166 -24.61 -20.18 16.79
N SER A 167 -23.45 -20.82 17.00
CA SER A 167 -22.98 -21.17 18.34
C SER A 167 -22.35 -19.94 19.00
N ALA A 168 -23.04 -19.35 19.96
CA ALA A 168 -22.47 -18.36 20.86
C ALA A 168 -21.63 -19.05 21.95
N LYS A 169 -20.72 -18.30 22.58
CA LYS A 169 -20.05 -18.79 23.80
C LYS A 169 -21.11 -19.16 24.86
N ASP A 170 -20.77 -20.12 25.72
CA ASP A 170 -21.61 -20.67 26.80
C ASP A 170 -22.67 -21.72 26.39
N GLY A 171 -22.45 -22.45 25.28
CA GLY A 171 -23.30 -23.59 24.90
C GLY A 171 -24.67 -23.20 24.32
N LEU A 172 -24.83 -21.93 23.92
CA LEU A 172 -26.02 -21.42 23.28
C LEU A 172 -25.92 -21.56 21.76
N THR A 173 -26.86 -22.25 21.14
CA THR A 173 -26.97 -22.38 19.69
C THR A 173 -28.29 -21.80 19.22
N ILE A 174 -28.25 -20.84 18.29
CA ILE A 174 -29.43 -20.18 17.71
C ILE A 174 -29.50 -20.47 16.21
N THR A 175 -30.71 -20.75 15.73
CA THR A 175 -31.03 -21.08 14.33
C THR A 175 -32.35 -20.42 13.94
N ALA A 176 -32.50 -20.04 12.67
CA ALA A 176 -33.77 -19.54 12.12
C ALA A 176 -34.02 -20.16 10.75
N ASP A 177 -35.29 -20.49 10.47
CA ASP A 177 -35.74 -21.08 9.21
C ASP A 177 -35.78 -20.05 8.07
N ASP A 178 -36.08 -18.78 8.34
CA ASP A 178 -36.01 -17.71 7.34
C ASP A 178 -35.68 -16.36 8.00
N VAL A 179 -35.05 -15.46 7.24
CA VAL A 179 -34.66 -14.12 7.69
C VAL A 179 -35.04 -13.12 6.62
N ASP A 180 -35.81 -12.10 6.98
CA ASP A 180 -36.17 -11.03 6.04
C ASP A 180 -34.94 -10.26 5.53
N LYS A 181 -35.06 -9.61 4.37
CA LYS A 181 -34.01 -8.80 3.73
C LYS A 181 -33.45 -7.70 4.63
N THR A 182 -34.19 -7.29 5.65
CA THR A 182 -33.75 -6.30 6.65
C THR A 182 -32.91 -6.90 7.78
N GLY A 183 -32.86 -8.23 7.91
CA GLY A 183 -32.17 -8.95 8.98
C GLY A 183 -32.80 -8.79 10.37
N ARG A 184 -34.01 -8.20 10.47
CA ARG A 184 -34.68 -7.88 11.75
C ARG A 184 -35.78 -8.84 12.12
N GLU A 185 -36.48 -9.39 11.14
CA GLU A 185 -37.53 -10.39 11.35
C GLU A 185 -36.99 -11.77 11.03
N LEU A 186 -37.19 -12.69 11.99
CA LEU A 186 -36.78 -14.08 11.94
C LEU A 186 -38.04 -14.94 11.96
N THR A 187 -38.10 -15.95 11.11
CA THR A 187 -39.18 -16.96 11.09
C THR A 187 -38.62 -18.30 11.52
N GLY A 188 -39.37 -19.04 12.35
CA GLY A 188 -38.98 -20.37 12.81
C GLY A 188 -37.66 -20.37 13.59
N VAL A 189 -37.64 -19.72 14.76
CA VAL A 189 -36.42 -19.59 15.57
C VAL A 189 -36.27 -20.79 16.50
N PHE A 190 -35.11 -21.43 16.47
CA PHE A 190 -34.72 -22.53 17.35
C PHE A 190 -33.49 -22.15 18.16
N ILE A 191 -33.60 -22.24 19.49
CA ILE A 191 -32.54 -21.91 20.44
C ILE A 191 -32.32 -23.10 21.36
N GLN A 192 -31.10 -23.60 21.42
CA GLN A 192 -30.67 -24.58 22.41
C GLN A 192 -29.70 -23.90 23.37
N ASN A 193 -29.96 -24.01 24.67
CA ASN A 193 -29.05 -23.54 25.72
C ASN A 193 -28.84 -24.66 26.74
N ARG A 194 -27.67 -24.69 27.37
CA ARG A 194 -27.42 -25.57 28.51
C ARG A 194 -27.36 -24.74 29.79
N GLU A 195 -28.41 -24.80 30.59
CA GLU A 195 -28.54 -24.08 31.86
C GLU A 195 -28.55 -25.08 33.01
N ASP A 196 -27.71 -24.87 34.03
CA ASP A 196 -27.65 -25.68 35.26
C ASP A 196 -27.57 -27.22 35.02
N GLY A 197 -26.86 -27.64 33.96
CA GLY A 197 -26.70 -29.05 33.60
C GLY A 197 -27.89 -29.68 32.85
N ALA A 198 -28.92 -28.91 32.53
CA ALA A 198 -30.10 -29.32 31.76
C ALA A 198 -30.08 -28.73 30.35
N ASP A 199 -30.60 -29.47 29.37
CA ASP A 199 -30.78 -28.97 28.01
C ASP A 199 -32.13 -28.24 27.92
N VAL A 200 -32.05 -26.95 27.60
CA VAL A 200 -33.20 -26.06 27.40
C VAL A 200 -33.34 -25.77 25.92
N VAL A 201 -34.43 -26.23 25.33
CA VAL A 201 -34.76 -26.02 23.92
C VAL A 201 -35.93 -25.07 23.82
N THR A 202 -35.72 -23.93 23.16
CA THR A 202 -36.74 -22.92 22.89
C THR A 202 -37.02 -22.87 21.40
N THR A 203 -38.28 -23.00 21.01
CA THR A 203 -38.72 -22.89 19.61
C THR A 203 -39.81 -21.83 19.50
N SER A 204 -39.72 -20.90 18.54
CA SER A 204 -40.74 -19.87 18.31
C SER A 204 -41.09 -19.73 16.83
N ALA A 205 -42.35 -19.35 16.56
CA ALA A 205 -42.83 -19.15 15.20
C ALA A 205 -42.23 -17.88 14.55
N GLY A 206 -42.01 -16.82 15.35
CA GLY A 206 -41.38 -15.60 14.90
C GLY A 206 -40.38 -15.05 15.92
N GLY A 207 -39.50 -14.17 15.47
CA GLY A 207 -38.59 -13.41 16.31
C GLY A 207 -38.25 -12.05 15.71
N THR A 208 -38.12 -11.03 16.56
CA THR A 208 -37.69 -9.69 16.16
C THR A 208 -36.40 -9.31 16.88
N LEU A 209 -35.41 -8.83 16.13
CA LEU A 209 -34.19 -8.25 16.65
C LEU A 209 -34.38 -6.74 16.80
N GLU A 210 -34.50 -6.28 18.04
CA GLU A 210 -34.68 -4.87 18.38
C GLU A 210 -33.46 -4.34 19.13
N LEU A 211 -33.11 -3.08 18.90
CA LEU A 211 -32.13 -2.42 19.78
C LEU A 211 -32.82 -2.02 21.08
N THR A 212 -32.16 -2.27 22.22
CA THR A 212 -32.55 -1.73 23.52
C THR A 212 -32.75 -0.20 23.43
N PRO A 213 -33.66 0.41 24.21
CA PRO A 213 -33.87 1.87 24.21
C PRO A 213 -32.58 2.70 24.36
N ASP A 214 -31.58 2.15 25.05
CA ASP A 214 -30.26 2.76 25.26
C ASP A 214 -29.33 2.68 24.02
N ARG A 215 -29.77 2.01 22.93
CA ARG A 215 -29.04 1.77 21.67
C ARG A 215 -27.68 1.07 21.81
N THR A 216 -27.40 0.49 22.97
CA THR A 216 -26.11 -0.17 23.26
C THR A 216 -26.12 -1.67 23.01
N GLN A 217 -27.29 -2.30 22.89
CA GLN A 217 -27.45 -3.76 22.84
C GLN A 217 -28.58 -4.16 21.88
N ILE A 218 -28.45 -5.34 21.26
CA ILE A 218 -29.54 -5.98 20.49
C ILE A 218 -30.22 -6.99 21.43
N GLN A 219 -31.54 -6.92 21.53
CA GLN A 219 -32.39 -7.88 22.23
C GLN A 219 -33.17 -8.70 21.20
N LEU A 220 -33.23 -10.01 21.42
CA LEU A 220 -34.05 -10.92 20.63
C LEU A 220 -35.40 -11.11 21.32
N LYS A 221 -36.46 -10.59 20.73
CA LYS A 221 -37.84 -10.84 21.15
C LYS A 221 -38.40 -12.01 20.35
N LEU A 222 -38.90 -13.02 21.02
CA LEU A 222 -39.47 -14.21 20.40
C LEU A 222 -40.98 -14.18 20.56
N HIS A 223 -41.69 -14.47 19.48
CA HIS A 223 -43.14 -14.46 19.42
C HIS A 223 -43.69 -15.87 19.24
N ASN A 224 -44.67 -16.23 20.05
CA ASN A 224 -45.40 -17.49 20.02
C ASN A 224 -44.48 -18.72 19.99
N GLY A 225 -43.95 -19.08 21.15
CA GLY A 225 -43.01 -20.18 21.28
C GLY A 225 -43.24 -21.10 22.47
N VAL A 226 -42.42 -22.14 22.52
CA VAL A 226 -42.41 -23.18 23.53
C VAL A 226 -40.98 -23.32 24.03
N ILE A 227 -40.80 -23.33 25.35
CA ILE A 227 -39.56 -23.73 26.03
C ILE A 227 -39.77 -25.13 26.56
N VAL A 228 -38.88 -26.05 26.21
CA VAL A 228 -38.81 -27.41 26.73
C VAL A 228 -37.53 -27.50 27.55
N ARG A 229 -37.66 -27.80 28.85
CA ARG A 229 -36.50 -28.05 29.73
C ARG A 229 -36.44 -29.54 30.03
N ASP A 230 -35.30 -30.15 29.67
CA ASP A 230 -35.01 -31.55 29.96
C ASP A 230 -33.94 -31.66 31.07
N TYR A 231 -34.38 -32.05 32.25
CA TYR A 231 -33.54 -32.30 33.44
C TYR A 231 -33.13 -33.78 33.56
N GLY A 232 -33.34 -34.62 32.55
CA GLY A 232 -33.15 -36.07 32.64
C GLY A 232 -34.21 -36.78 33.48
N ALA A 233 -35.36 -36.12 33.73
CA ALA A 233 -36.48 -36.67 34.49
C ALA A 233 -37.56 -37.28 33.58
N ALA A 234 -38.39 -38.18 34.11
CA ALA A 234 -39.41 -38.93 33.35
C ALA A 234 -40.49 -38.07 32.64
N ARG A 235 -40.53 -36.75 32.88
CA ARG A 235 -41.41 -35.80 32.19
C ARG A 235 -40.69 -34.46 31.93
N PRO A 236 -40.53 -34.02 30.67
CA PRO A 236 -39.97 -32.71 30.37
C PRO A 236 -40.92 -31.59 30.80
N SER A 237 -40.35 -30.46 31.26
CA SER A 237 -41.14 -29.27 31.61
C SER A 237 -41.33 -28.40 30.38
N THR A 238 -42.59 -28.19 29.97
CA THR A 238 -42.94 -27.37 28.80
C THR A 238 -43.61 -26.06 29.22
N LEU A 239 -43.05 -24.92 28.80
CA LEU A 239 -43.63 -23.59 29.02
C LEU A 239 -43.98 -22.97 27.67
N ARG A 240 -45.24 -22.56 27.50
CA ARG A 240 -45.69 -21.83 26.31
C ARG A 240 -45.65 -20.33 26.60
N PHE A 241 -45.11 -19.54 25.69
CA PHE A 241 -45.07 -18.08 25.79
C PHE A 241 -45.61 -17.42 24.52
N GLN A 242 -46.26 -16.27 24.69
CA GLN A 242 -46.66 -15.41 23.57
C GLN A 242 -45.54 -14.44 23.19
N GLU A 243 -44.86 -13.87 24.17
CA GLU A 243 -43.71 -12.99 23.99
C GLU A 243 -42.63 -13.39 25.01
N LEU A 244 -41.39 -13.52 24.54
CA LEU A 244 -40.23 -13.78 25.39
C LEU A 244 -39.08 -12.90 24.93
N VAL A 245 -38.56 -12.06 25.84
CA VAL A 245 -37.37 -11.26 25.57
C VAL A 245 -36.15 -12.02 26.07
N LEU A 246 -35.26 -12.41 25.16
CA LEU A 246 -34.00 -13.05 25.51
C LEU A 246 -32.98 -11.97 25.90
N ASP A 247 -32.72 -11.80 27.19
CA ASP A 247 -31.78 -10.80 27.72
C ASP A 247 -30.32 -11.27 27.67
N LYS A 248 -29.94 -12.00 26.61
CA LYS A 248 -28.54 -12.34 26.38
C LYS A 248 -27.88 -11.22 25.57
N LYS A 249 -26.72 -10.78 26.06
CA LYS A 249 -25.94 -9.68 25.48
C LYS A 249 -25.36 -10.11 24.13
N PHE A 250 -25.98 -9.70 23.03
CA PHE A 250 -25.39 -9.78 21.71
C PHE A 250 -24.51 -8.55 21.50
N ASP A 251 -23.19 -8.75 21.58
CA ASP A 251 -22.23 -7.67 21.35
C ASP A 251 -22.32 -7.18 19.90
N LEU A 252 -22.52 -5.87 19.72
CA LEU A 252 -22.62 -5.22 18.41
C LEU A 252 -21.27 -5.18 17.68
N GLN A 253 -20.17 -5.31 18.41
CA GLN A 253 -18.84 -5.41 17.83
C GLN A 253 -18.57 -6.87 17.52
N ALA A 254 -18.69 -7.25 16.24
CA ALA A 254 -18.15 -8.53 15.83
C ALA A 254 -16.66 -8.55 16.21
N PRO A 255 -16.20 -9.60 16.92
CA PRO A 255 -14.80 -9.71 17.25
C PRO A 255 -13.96 -9.68 15.97
N PRO A 256 -12.75 -9.08 16.00
CA PRO A 256 -11.87 -9.03 14.84
C PRO A 256 -11.68 -10.43 14.27
N PHE A 257 -11.65 -10.54 12.94
CA PHE A 257 -11.61 -11.82 12.23
C PHE A 257 -10.45 -12.71 12.71
N ARG A 258 -9.31 -12.09 13.01
CA ARG A 258 -8.09 -12.73 13.52
C ARG A 258 -7.24 -11.66 14.20
N ALA A 259 -6.50 -11.98 15.26
CA ALA A 259 -5.47 -11.06 15.79
C ALA A 259 -4.40 -10.73 14.74
N ARG A 260 -3.81 -9.53 14.76
CA ARG A 260 -2.73 -9.13 13.82
C ARG A 260 -1.48 -10.00 14.00
N GLY A 261 -0.75 -10.25 12.91
CA GLY A 261 0.63 -10.76 12.98
C GLY A 261 0.87 -12.13 12.32
N GLY A 262 -0.16 -12.83 11.86
CA GLY A 262 -0.03 -14.10 11.12
C GLY A 262 0.35 -13.95 9.65
N ASN A 263 0.91 -12.80 9.26
CA ASN A 263 1.41 -12.54 7.93
C ASN A 263 2.53 -11.49 8.01
N GLU A 264 3.67 -11.77 7.39
CA GLU A 264 4.88 -10.95 7.39
C GLU A 264 4.63 -9.51 6.88
N ARG A 265 3.61 -9.33 6.02
CA ARG A 265 3.21 -8.01 5.49
C ARG A 265 2.44 -7.13 6.47
N GLU A 266 1.93 -7.71 7.55
CA GLU A 266 1.18 -7.01 8.62
C GLU A 266 2.08 -6.61 9.78
N LEU A 267 3.32 -7.09 9.79
CA LEU A 267 4.31 -6.78 10.81
C LEU A 267 5.03 -5.47 10.50
N THR A 268 5.22 -4.66 11.53
CA THR A 268 6.05 -3.44 11.49
C THR A 268 7.53 -3.79 11.37
N LEU A 269 8.38 -2.83 11.00
CA LEU A 269 9.84 -3.06 10.91
C LEU A 269 10.43 -3.55 12.24
N THR A 270 9.95 -3.04 13.36
CA THR A 270 10.40 -3.47 14.70
C THR A 270 9.91 -4.87 15.04
N GLU A 271 8.66 -5.21 14.69
CA GLU A 271 8.12 -6.55 14.90
C GLU A 271 8.82 -7.58 14.01
N LEU A 272 9.08 -7.25 12.74
CA LEU A 272 9.89 -8.07 11.84
C LEU A 272 11.27 -8.34 12.46
N TRP A 273 11.93 -7.32 13.01
CA TRP A 273 13.23 -7.47 13.67
C TRP A 273 13.19 -8.44 14.85
N SER A 274 12.19 -8.30 15.72
CA SER A 274 12.04 -9.21 16.86
C SER A 274 11.66 -10.62 16.44
N GLU A 275 10.78 -10.79 15.46
CA GLU A 275 10.31 -12.11 15.02
C GLU A 275 11.38 -12.89 14.26
N MET A 276 12.30 -12.22 13.56
CA MET A 276 13.45 -12.88 12.92
C MET A 276 14.32 -13.68 13.90
N SER A 277 14.30 -13.32 15.19
CA SER A 277 15.07 -13.98 16.25
C SER A 277 14.20 -14.79 17.22
N ALA A 278 12.89 -14.85 16.99
CA ALA A 278 11.97 -15.53 17.90
C ALA A 278 12.09 -17.07 17.75
N PRO A 279 11.93 -17.84 18.85
CA PRO A 279 11.96 -19.30 18.78
C PRO A 279 10.85 -19.91 17.91
N LEU A 280 9.69 -19.26 17.88
CA LEU A 280 8.50 -19.66 17.12
C LEU A 280 7.97 -18.44 16.35
N PRO A 281 8.55 -18.12 15.18
CA PRO A 281 8.11 -16.99 14.36
C PRO A 281 6.75 -17.28 13.70
N SER A 282 5.96 -16.23 13.47
CA SER A 282 4.63 -16.36 12.84
C SER A 282 4.71 -16.77 11.37
N SER A 283 5.82 -16.43 10.70
CA SER A 283 6.08 -16.68 9.29
C SER A 283 7.50 -17.24 9.13
N PRO A 284 7.79 -17.97 8.04
CA PRO A 284 9.15 -18.46 7.77
C PRO A 284 10.19 -17.33 7.81
N VAL A 285 11.33 -17.59 8.45
CA VAL A 285 12.38 -16.58 8.71
C VAL A 285 12.88 -15.90 7.42
N ASN A 286 12.97 -16.64 6.32
CA ASN A 286 13.34 -16.09 5.01
C ASN A 286 12.32 -15.07 4.49
N GLN A 287 11.02 -15.25 4.73
CA GLN A 287 9.98 -14.29 4.36
C GLN A 287 10.06 -13.03 5.21
N LEU A 288 10.30 -13.18 6.53
CA LEU A 288 10.51 -12.06 7.44
C LEU A 288 11.74 -11.22 7.04
N GLN A 289 12.87 -11.88 6.77
CA GLN A 289 14.09 -11.22 6.30
C GLN A 289 13.92 -10.55 4.93
N ALA A 290 13.22 -11.21 4.00
CA ALA A 290 12.93 -10.68 2.67
C ALA A 290 12.15 -9.36 2.77
N GLU A 291 11.05 -9.35 3.52
CA GLU A 291 10.24 -8.14 3.73
C GLU A 291 11.03 -7.04 4.45
N PHE A 292 11.79 -7.36 5.50
CA PHE A 292 12.59 -6.39 6.23
C PHE A 292 13.62 -5.69 5.31
N HIS A 293 14.43 -6.47 4.60
CA HIS A 293 15.46 -5.92 3.72
C HIS A 293 14.88 -5.23 2.48
N ALA A 294 13.81 -5.76 1.88
CA ALA A 294 13.20 -5.15 0.69
C ALA A 294 12.57 -3.78 0.99
N ARG A 295 11.90 -3.63 2.15
CA ARG A 295 11.35 -2.33 2.59
C ARG A 295 12.46 -1.29 2.76
N LEU A 296 13.54 -1.66 3.44
CA LEU A 296 14.68 -0.77 3.63
C LEU A 296 15.37 -0.41 2.31
N ALA A 297 15.68 -1.40 1.47
CA ALA A 297 16.33 -1.16 0.17
C ALA A 297 15.52 -0.22 -0.72
N ARG A 298 14.19 -0.39 -0.75
CA ARG A 298 13.29 0.49 -1.52
C ARG A 298 13.28 1.91 -0.96
N SER A 299 13.09 2.08 0.35
CA SER A 299 13.06 3.42 0.97
C SER A 299 14.40 4.15 0.89
N LEU A 300 15.51 3.44 1.08
CA LEU A 300 16.86 4.01 1.05
C LEU A 300 17.38 4.33 -0.35
N SER A 301 16.68 3.91 -1.41
CA SER A 301 17.02 4.29 -2.80
C SER A 301 16.66 5.72 -3.16
N LEU A 302 15.70 6.32 -2.45
CA LEU A 302 15.17 7.65 -2.72
C LEU A 302 16.25 8.76 -2.77
N PRO A 303 17.24 8.83 -1.86
CA PRO A 303 18.30 9.84 -1.92
C PRO A 303 19.19 9.74 -3.15
N PHE A 304 19.25 8.56 -3.79
CA PHE A 304 20.11 8.30 -4.93
C PHE A 304 19.39 8.49 -6.27
N LEU A 305 18.06 8.55 -6.30
CA LEU A 305 17.29 8.83 -7.51
C LEU A 305 17.71 10.12 -8.25
N PRO A 306 18.01 11.25 -7.58
CA PRO A 306 18.46 12.45 -8.27
C PRO A 306 19.74 12.25 -9.07
N LEU A 307 20.64 11.36 -8.61
CA LEU A 307 21.88 11.05 -9.33
C LEU A 307 21.59 10.37 -10.68
N LEU A 308 20.51 9.58 -10.77
CA LEU A 308 20.05 9.00 -12.02
C LEU A 308 19.32 10.03 -12.89
N ILE A 309 18.40 10.77 -12.30
CA ILE A 309 17.41 11.57 -13.04
C ILE A 309 18.00 12.89 -13.56
N VAL A 310 18.84 13.58 -12.76
CA VAL A 310 19.43 14.87 -13.16
C VAL A 310 20.16 14.75 -14.51
N PRO A 311 21.10 13.80 -14.73
CA PRO A 311 21.79 13.64 -16.00
C PRO A 311 20.87 13.45 -17.21
N LEU A 312 19.81 12.66 -17.04
CA LEU A 312 18.83 12.37 -18.10
C LEU A 312 17.98 13.60 -18.45
N SER A 313 17.83 14.52 -17.51
CA SER A 313 16.97 15.70 -17.65
C SER A 313 17.67 16.91 -18.30
N MET A 314 19.00 16.94 -18.33
CA MET A 314 19.82 18.07 -18.78
C MET A 314 19.93 18.22 -20.32
N THR A 315 18.88 17.92 -21.09
CA THR A 315 18.91 18.02 -22.56
C THR A 315 18.03 19.15 -23.11
N MET A 316 18.63 19.98 -23.96
CA MET A 316 17.94 21.04 -24.69
C MET A 316 17.19 20.55 -25.93
N ARG A 317 17.61 19.42 -26.52
CA ARG A 317 17.03 18.92 -27.78
C ARG A 317 15.64 18.33 -27.51
N ARG A 318 14.59 18.94 -28.10
CA ARG A 318 13.18 18.54 -27.88
C ARG A 318 12.94 17.04 -28.09
N ASN A 319 13.47 16.44 -29.16
CA ASN A 319 13.32 15.01 -29.43
C ASN A 319 14.12 14.13 -28.45
N ALA A 320 15.32 14.56 -28.06
CA ALA A 320 16.13 13.84 -27.07
C ALA A 320 15.50 13.89 -25.67
N ARG A 321 14.75 14.95 -25.35
CA ARG A 321 14.05 15.06 -24.04
C ARG A 321 12.99 14.00 -23.86
N VAL A 322 12.10 13.83 -24.83
CA VAL A 322 11.04 12.81 -24.72
C VAL A 322 11.67 11.43 -24.60
N ALA A 323 12.69 11.16 -25.40
CA ALA A 323 13.42 9.90 -25.31
C ALA A 323 14.11 9.70 -23.95
N ASN A 324 14.76 10.73 -23.41
CA ASN A 324 15.37 10.66 -22.08
C ASN A 324 14.35 10.54 -20.95
N ALA A 325 13.16 11.15 -21.07
CA ALA A 325 12.07 10.99 -20.12
C ALA A 325 11.58 9.54 -20.09
N VAL A 326 11.35 8.96 -21.28
CA VAL A 326 10.99 7.55 -21.43
C VAL A 326 12.09 6.66 -20.85
N ALA A 327 13.36 6.94 -21.15
CA ALA A 327 14.47 6.19 -20.60
C ALA A 327 14.57 6.29 -19.07
N ALA A 328 14.31 7.46 -18.48
CA ALA A 328 14.27 7.63 -17.03
C ALA A 328 13.16 6.77 -16.40
N VAL A 329 11.96 6.77 -16.99
CA VAL A 329 10.84 5.92 -16.54
C VAL A 329 11.18 4.44 -16.68
N LEU A 330 11.75 4.02 -17.81
CA LEU A 330 12.13 2.62 -18.05
C LEU A 330 13.24 2.14 -17.12
N LEU A 331 14.27 2.95 -16.88
CA LEU A 331 15.34 2.63 -15.94
C LEU A 331 14.80 2.54 -14.50
N MET A 332 13.89 3.43 -14.14
CA MET A 332 13.22 3.39 -12.85
C MET A 332 12.34 2.13 -12.70
N LEU A 333 11.57 1.78 -13.73
CA LEU A 333 10.76 0.56 -13.76
C LEU A 333 11.65 -0.69 -13.67
N ALA A 334 12.74 -0.72 -14.44
CA ALA A 334 13.71 -1.80 -14.41
C ALA A 334 14.33 -1.97 -13.01
N PHE A 335 14.71 -0.86 -12.36
CA PHE A 335 15.19 -0.89 -10.98
C PHE A 335 14.12 -1.42 -10.01
N HIS A 336 12.88 -0.94 -10.13
CA HIS A 336 11.79 -1.40 -9.27
C HIS A 336 11.53 -2.90 -9.43
N ASN A 337 11.49 -3.38 -10.67
CA ASN A 337 11.35 -4.80 -10.97
C ASN A 337 12.53 -5.61 -10.45
N ALA A 338 13.77 -5.09 -10.55
CA ALA A 338 14.94 -5.76 -10.01
C ALA A 338 14.84 -5.92 -8.48
N LEU A 339 14.37 -4.90 -7.75
CA LEU A 339 14.09 -5.01 -6.32
C LEU A 339 13.01 -6.06 -6.01
N GLN A 340 11.93 -6.11 -6.79
CA GLN A 340 10.87 -7.12 -6.62
C GLN A 340 11.36 -8.54 -6.89
N ILE A 341 12.22 -8.73 -7.90
CA ILE A 341 12.84 -10.02 -8.20
C ILE A 341 13.74 -10.45 -7.03
N GLY A 342 14.55 -9.54 -6.49
CA GLY A 342 15.36 -9.78 -5.30
C GLY A 342 14.52 -10.19 -4.08
N GLU A 343 13.46 -9.43 -3.79
CA GLU A 343 12.49 -9.76 -2.73
C GLU A 343 11.87 -11.15 -2.92
N THR A 344 11.50 -11.50 -4.16
CA THR A 344 10.92 -12.81 -4.49
C THR A 344 11.93 -13.96 -4.33
N PHE A 345 13.20 -13.73 -4.64
CA PHE A 345 14.26 -14.73 -4.47
C PHE A 345 14.54 -14.98 -2.99
N ALA A 346 14.61 -13.91 -2.19
CA ALA A 346 14.74 -13.96 -0.75
C ALA A 346 13.54 -14.69 -0.11
N HIS A 347 12.31 -14.37 -0.53
CA HIS A 347 11.08 -15.00 -0.03
C HIS A 347 11.03 -16.50 -0.30
N LYS A 348 11.62 -16.95 -1.41
CA LYS A 348 11.77 -18.37 -1.78
C LYS A 348 12.96 -19.07 -1.11
N GLY A 349 13.80 -18.34 -0.37
CA GLY A 349 14.99 -18.89 0.28
C GLY A 349 16.05 -19.40 -0.70
N ARG A 350 16.16 -18.80 -1.89
CA ARG A 350 17.17 -19.21 -2.90
C ARG A 350 18.58 -18.72 -2.58
N GLY A 351 18.71 -17.69 -1.76
CA GLY A 351 19.96 -17.12 -1.30
C GLY A 351 19.79 -16.41 0.04
N PRO A 352 20.88 -15.85 0.60
CA PRO A 352 20.80 -14.99 1.77
C PRO A 352 19.92 -13.77 1.45
N ALA A 353 18.85 -13.55 2.22
CA ALA A 353 17.89 -12.48 1.96
C ALA A 353 18.55 -11.08 1.91
N ALA A 354 19.61 -10.87 2.70
CA ALA A 354 20.39 -9.64 2.64
C ALA A 354 21.06 -9.44 1.28
N LEU A 355 21.61 -10.49 0.66
CA LEU A 355 22.25 -10.36 -0.65
C LEU A 355 21.22 -10.15 -1.75
N ASP A 356 20.16 -10.95 -1.75
CA ASP A 356 19.11 -10.92 -2.79
C ASP A 356 18.39 -9.56 -2.84
N CYS A 357 18.09 -8.96 -1.67
CA CYS A 357 17.40 -7.68 -1.60
C CYS A 357 18.32 -6.47 -1.84
N TRP A 358 19.59 -6.52 -1.38
CA TRP A 358 20.50 -5.37 -1.47
C TRP A 358 21.35 -5.35 -2.74
N ALA A 359 21.55 -6.47 -3.43
CA ALA A 359 22.32 -6.49 -4.67
C ALA A 359 21.74 -5.54 -5.75
N PRO A 360 20.42 -5.54 -6.06
CA PRO A 360 19.84 -4.58 -7.00
C PRO A 360 20.02 -3.13 -6.56
N PHE A 361 19.94 -2.87 -5.24
CA PHE A 361 20.16 -1.55 -4.66
C PHE A 361 21.61 -1.07 -4.89
N VAL A 362 22.60 -1.90 -4.59
CA VAL A 362 24.02 -1.54 -4.76
C VAL A 362 24.33 -1.30 -6.24
N VAL A 363 23.86 -2.17 -7.13
CA VAL A 363 24.01 -2.00 -8.59
C VAL A 363 23.41 -0.67 -9.05
N PHE A 364 22.20 -0.35 -8.58
CA PHE A 364 21.55 0.92 -8.88
C PHE A 364 22.34 2.13 -8.39
N VAL A 365 22.81 2.12 -7.14
CA VAL A 365 23.59 3.24 -6.57
C VAL A 365 24.89 3.43 -7.34
N VAL A 366 25.62 2.35 -7.63
CA VAL A 366 26.85 2.39 -8.41
C VAL A 366 26.58 2.94 -9.82
N PHE A 367 25.53 2.46 -10.49
CA PHE A 367 25.14 2.92 -11.81
C PHE A 367 24.73 4.40 -11.81
N ALA A 368 23.88 4.81 -10.87
CA ALA A 368 23.41 6.20 -10.74
C ALA A 368 24.58 7.15 -10.45
N PHE A 369 25.49 6.77 -9.55
CA PHE A 369 26.68 7.56 -9.25
C PHE A 369 27.63 7.67 -10.45
N TRP A 370 27.88 6.55 -11.14
CA TRP A 370 28.72 6.54 -12.34
C TRP A 370 28.11 7.38 -13.48
N LEU A 371 26.81 7.25 -13.72
CA LEU A 371 26.08 8.06 -14.71
C LEU A 371 26.16 9.55 -14.35
N PHE A 372 25.97 9.88 -13.06
CA PHE A 372 26.07 11.26 -12.59
C PHE A 372 27.48 11.83 -12.81
N ARG A 373 28.52 11.11 -12.40
CA ARG A 373 29.91 11.56 -12.54
C ARG A 373 30.32 11.73 -14.00
N THR A 374 29.93 10.81 -14.88
CA THR A 374 30.23 10.95 -16.32
C THR A 374 29.48 12.11 -16.96
N SER A 375 28.28 12.44 -16.47
CA SER A 375 27.50 13.59 -16.98
C SER A 375 28.01 14.95 -16.51
N THR A 376 28.71 15.03 -15.37
CA THR A 376 29.30 16.30 -14.91
C THR A 376 30.45 16.76 -15.79
N ASP A 377 31.14 15.83 -16.44
CA ASP A 377 32.25 16.13 -17.36
C ASP A 377 31.75 16.53 -18.76
N ARG A 378 30.59 16.04 -19.18
CA ARG A 378 29.95 16.32 -20.48
C ARG A 378 28.43 16.52 -20.32
N PRO A 379 27.98 17.73 -19.94
CA PRO A 379 26.56 18.02 -19.77
C PRO A 379 25.78 17.77 -21.07
N GLY A 380 24.74 16.94 -20.99
CA GLY A 380 23.83 16.66 -22.12
C GLY A 380 24.24 15.49 -23.05
N ASP A 381 25.45 14.93 -22.92
CA ASP A 381 25.90 13.74 -23.67
C ASP A 381 26.10 12.53 -22.74
N THR A 382 24.99 11.87 -22.39
CA THR A 382 24.99 10.66 -21.57
C THR A 382 25.15 9.39 -22.41
N ILE A 383 25.57 8.29 -21.79
CA ILE A 383 25.60 6.98 -22.46
C ILE A 383 24.18 6.54 -22.86
N VAL A 384 23.18 6.91 -22.07
CA VAL A 384 21.77 6.66 -22.36
C VAL A 384 21.35 7.43 -23.60
N SER A 385 21.67 8.72 -23.72
CA SER A 385 21.38 9.50 -24.93
C SER A 385 22.12 8.96 -26.15
N ARG A 386 23.39 8.52 -26.01
CA ARG A 386 24.12 7.86 -27.11
C ARG A 386 23.51 6.52 -27.52
N ALA A 387 23.02 5.73 -26.56
CA ALA A 387 22.33 4.48 -26.84
C ALA A 387 20.99 4.74 -27.57
N ILE A 388 20.22 5.71 -27.10
CA ILE A 388 18.99 6.18 -27.76
C ILE A 388 19.28 6.62 -29.20
N ASP A 389 20.33 7.41 -29.42
CA ASP A 389 20.70 7.88 -30.76
C ASP A 389 21.14 6.73 -31.68
N ARG A 390 21.73 5.65 -31.15
CA ARG A 390 22.04 4.44 -31.94
C ARG A 390 20.77 3.68 -32.31
N VAL A 391 19.85 3.48 -31.34
CA VAL A 391 18.59 2.78 -31.58
C VAL A 391 17.72 3.57 -32.57
N SER A 392 17.59 4.88 -32.38
CA SER A 392 16.85 5.77 -33.29
C SER A 392 17.39 5.69 -34.72
N ARG A 393 18.73 5.69 -34.89
CA ARG A 393 19.37 5.50 -36.18
C ARG A 393 19.13 4.11 -36.78
N ALA A 394 19.17 3.05 -35.98
CA ALA A 394 18.88 1.70 -36.45
C ALA A 394 17.42 1.52 -36.89
N VAL A 395 16.48 2.16 -36.18
CA VAL A 395 15.06 2.14 -36.53
C VAL A 395 14.81 2.97 -37.79
N SER A 396 15.44 4.14 -37.93
CA SER A 396 15.27 4.96 -39.14
C SER A 396 15.88 4.33 -40.38
N THR A 397 17.02 3.64 -40.27
CA THR A 397 17.59 2.87 -41.39
C THR A 397 16.73 1.65 -41.74
N ALA A 398 16.18 0.94 -40.74
CA ALA A 398 15.25 -0.17 -40.98
C ALA A 398 13.96 0.31 -41.66
N ALA A 399 13.37 1.41 -41.18
CA ALA A 399 12.19 2.01 -41.79
C ALA A 399 12.45 2.48 -43.23
N ALA A 400 13.58 3.15 -43.47
CA ALA A 400 13.97 3.55 -44.82
C ALA A 400 14.18 2.36 -45.77
N GLY A 401 14.72 1.23 -45.26
CA GLY A 401 14.86 0.00 -46.03
C GLY A 401 13.52 -0.67 -46.37
N VAL A 402 12.53 -0.58 -45.49
CA VAL A 402 11.17 -1.09 -45.73
C VAL A 402 10.42 -0.21 -46.72
N PHE A 403 10.42 1.12 -46.54
CA PHE A 403 9.78 2.05 -47.48
C PHE A 403 10.47 2.12 -48.85
N GLY A 404 11.79 1.91 -48.90
CA GLY A 404 12.53 1.80 -50.16
C GLY A 404 12.12 0.57 -50.98
N ARG A 405 11.81 -0.56 -50.33
CA ARG A 405 11.35 -1.79 -51.00
C ARG A 405 9.96 -1.67 -51.61
N PHE A 406 9.05 -0.89 -51.01
CA PHE A 406 7.73 -0.65 -51.60
C PHE A 406 7.79 0.26 -52.82
N ARG A 407 8.76 1.18 -52.89
CA ARG A 407 8.91 2.11 -54.01
C ARG A 407 9.56 1.49 -55.26
N THR A 408 10.26 0.36 -55.09
CA THR A 408 10.85 -0.43 -56.19
C THR A 408 9.95 -1.57 -56.66
N ALA A 409 8.77 -1.76 -56.05
CA ALA A 409 7.80 -2.78 -56.45
C ALA A 409 6.67 -2.22 -57.34
N GLU A 410 6.62 -0.90 -57.54
CA GLU A 410 5.69 -0.20 -58.45
C GLU A 410 6.38 0.37 -59.71
N ALA A 411 7.68 0.10 -59.90
CA ALA A 411 8.45 0.42 -61.10
C ALA A 411 8.93 -0.89 -61.74
#